data_AF-A0A914PZB2-F1
#
_entry.id   AF-A0A914PZB2-F1
#
_cell.length_a   1.000
_cell.length_b   1.000
_cell.length_c   1.000
_cell.angle_alpha   90.00
_cell.angle_beta   90.00
_cell.angle_gamma   90.00
#
_symmetry.space_group_name_H-M   'P 1'
#
loop_
_entity.id
_entity.type
_entity.pdbx_description
1 polymer ?
#
loop_
_entity_poly.entity_id
_entity_poly.type
_entity_poly.pdbx_seq_one_letter_code
_entity_poly.pdbx_strand_id
1 'polypeptide(L)'
;MKKIDVTTTENLYGFIRGLYAFGNVIFSMLSGWLSNKASDTRPAMIIGKFITILAALAYLFVEVFQSFHVVLFIAFEFLLGTSSGICSVFRTHIAMASTEADRSKAFGITQLATASGFVVGPY
;
A
#
# COMPACT_ATOMS: atom_id res chain seq x y z
N MET A 1 -11.81 2.94 -27.37
CA MET A 1 -10.81 3.97 -26.99
C MET A 1 -11.36 5.35 -27.35
N LYS A 2 -12.16 5.97 -26.48
CA LYS A 2 -12.56 7.38 -26.62
C LYS A 2 -11.54 8.20 -25.82
N LYS A 3 -10.80 9.06 -26.52
CA LYS A 3 -9.93 10.07 -25.94
C LYS A 3 -10.81 11.07 -25.19
N ILE A 4 -11.01 10.81 -23.90
CA ILE A 4 -11.47 11.82 -22.94
C ILE A 4 -10.23 12.71 -22.72
N ASP A 5 -10.39 14.03 -22.77
CA ASP A 5 -9.32 15.03 -22.73
C ASP A 5 -8.09 14.59 -21.91
N VAL A 6 -6.97 14.41 -22.61
CA VAL A 6 -5.71 13.89 -22.07
C VAL A 6 -5.23 14.78 -20.92
N THR A 7 -5.44 16.09 -21.02
CA THR A 7 -5.05 17.09 -20.02
C THR A 7 -5.85 17.00 -18.72
N THR A 8 -7.15 16.72 -18.80
CA THR A 8 -8.01 16.56 -17.60
C THR A 8 -7.73 15.22 -16.92
N THR A 9 -7.40 14.20 -17.70
CA THR A 9 -7.05 12.87 -17.19
C THR A 9 -5.70 12.88 -16.47
N GLU A 10 -4.69 13.58 -17.00
CA GLU A 10 -3.38 13.70 -16.36
C GLU A 10 -3.43 14.44 -15.02
N ASN A 11 -4.17 15.56 -14.95
CA ASN A 11 -4.35 16.29 -13.68
C ASN A 11 -5.12 15.47 -12.64
N LEU A 12 -6.16 14.74 -13.05
CA LEU A 12 -6.88 13.81 -12.17
C LEU A 12 -5.97 12.67 -11.69
N TYR A 13 -5.18 12.09 -12.59
CA TYR A 13 -4.27 11.01 -12.24
C TYR A 13 -3.15 11.49 -11.29
N GLY A 14 -2.61 12.69 -11.52
CA GLY A 14 -1.68 13.35 -10.62
C GLY A 14 -2.28 13.61 -9.24
N PHE A 15 -3.54 14.06 -9.19
CA PHE A 15 -4.28 14.25 -7.94
C PHE A 15 -4.50 12.93 -7.19
N ILE A 16 -4.88 11.86 -7.90
CA ILE A 16 -5.06 10.51 -7.36
C ILE A 16 -3.74 9.97 -6.80
N ARG A 17 -2.65 10.10 -7.55
CA ARG A 17 -1.30 9.71 -7.07
C ARG A 17 -0.85 10.55 -5.88
N GLY A 18 -1.23 11.83 -5.83
CA GLY A 18 -1.03 12.69 -4.67
C GLY A 18 -1.78 12.18 -3.43
N LEU A 19 -3.03 11.75 -3.58
CA LEU A 19 -3.83 11.14 -2.51
C LEU A 19 -3.23 9.83 -2.00
N TYR A 20 -2.70 8.99 -2.88
CA TYR A 20 -1.95 7.79 -2.50
C TYR A 20 -0.74 8.15 -1.61
N ALA A 21 0.08 9.12 -2.05
CA ALA A 21 1.27 9.55 -1.31
C ALA A 21 0.89 10.17 0.04
N PHE A 22 -0.17 10.97 0.08
CA PHE A 22 -0.70 11.58 1.30
C PHE A 22 -1.18 10.51 2.30
N GLY A 23 -1.96 9.53 1.84
CA GLY A 23 -2.39 8.39 2.65
C GLY A 23 -1.20 7.60 3.18
N ASN A 24 -0.23 7.30 2.32
CA ASN A 24 0.98 6.57 2.70
C ASN A 24 1.79 7.31 3.79
N VAL A 25 1.99 8.62 3.66
CA VAL A 25 2.74 9.41 4.66
C VAL A 25 2.00 9.42 5.99
N ILE A 26 0.71 9.77 6.02
CA ILE A 26 -0.07 9.85 7.25
C ILE A 26 -0.10 8.49 7.96
N PHE A 27 -0.41 7.43 7.23
CA PHE A 27 -0.52 6.11 7.82
C PHE A 27 0.84 5.50 8.18
N SER A 28 1.93 5.87 7.49
CA SER A 28 3.29 5.49 7.90
C SER A 28 3.73 6.16 9.21
N MET A 29 3.37 7.43 9.40
CA MET A 29 3.62 8.12 10.68
C MET A 29 2.76 7.52 11.80
N LEU A 30 1.48 7.27 11.52
CA LEU A 30 0.55 6.69 12.49
C LEU A 30 0.98 5.29 12.91
N SER A 31 1.38 4.46 11.94
CA SER A 31 1.81 3.09 12.16
C SER A 31 3.18 3.02 12.84
N GLY A 32 4.08 3.98 12.56
CA GLY A 32 5.33 4.17 13.31
C GLY A 32 5.10 4.55 14.78
N TRP A 33 4.15 5.45 15.05
CA TRP A 33 3.78 5.79 16.43
C TRP A 33 3.14 4.60 17.16
N LEU A 34 2.25 3.88 16.48
CA LEU A 34 1.61 2.68 17.03
C LEU A 34 2.62 1.57 17.31
N SER A 35 3.60 1.39 16.42
CA SER A 35 4.74 0.46 16.60
C SER A 35 5.55 0.79 17.85
N ASN A 36 5.84 2.07 18.07
CA ASN A 36 6.62 2.51 19.22
C ASN A 36 5.85 2.33 20.54
N LYS A 37 4.52 2.48 20.50
CA LYS A 37 3.65 2.34 21.68
C LYS A 37 3.29 0.89 22.00
N ALA A 38 3.18 0.02 20.99
CA ALA A 38 2.72 -1.34 21.18
C ALA A 38 3.84 -2.34 21.53
N SER A 39 5.11 -2.04 21.23
CA SER A 39 6.25 -3.01 21.26
C SER A 39 6.00 -4.32 20.49
N ASP A 40 4.86 -4.43 19.82
CA ASP A 40 4.42 -5.54 19.01
C ASP A 40 3.78 -4.97 17.75
N THR A 41 4.30 -5.43 16.62
CA THR A 41 4.00 -4.94 15.27
C THR A 41 3.22 -5.96 14.46
N ARG A 42 2.95 -7.15 15.03
CA ARG A 42 2.10 -8.21 14.47
C ARG A 42 0.68 -7.73 14.11
N PRO A 43 -0.06 -7.00 14.98
CA PRO A 43 -1.43 -6.59 14.64
C PRO A 43 -1.47 -5.59 13.49
N ALA A 44 -0.50 -4.67 13.41
CA ALA A 44 -0.43 -3.70 12.30
C ALA A 44 -0.24 -4.40 10.95
N MET A 45 0.60 -5.43 10.89
CA MET A 45 0.83 -6.20 9.65
C MET A 45 -0.41 -6.95 9.18
N ILE A 46 -1.16 -7.55 10.12
CA ILE A 46 -2.41 -8.25 9.80
C ILE A 46 -3.43 -7.26 9.24
N ILE A 47 -3.62 -6.12 9.92
CA ILE A 47 -4.53 -5.05 9.49
C ILE A 47 -4.12 -4.51 8.11
N GLY A 48 -2.82 -4.26 7.89
CA GLY A 48 -2.30 -3.78 6.62
C GLY A 48 -2.61 -4.71 5.45
N LYS A 49 -2.43 -6.03 5.64
CA LYS A 49 -2.78 -7.06 4.65
C LYS A 49 -4.28 -7.17 4.39
N PHE A 50 -5.12 -7.08 5.43
CA PHE A 50 -6.57 -7.07 5.26
C PHE A 50 -7.02 -5.86 4.43
N ILE A 51 -6.45 -4.69 4.66
CA ILE A 51 -6.73 -3.48 3.88
C ILE A 51 -6.27 -3.67 2.42
N THR A 52 -5.14 -4.33 2.16
CA THR A 52 -4.71 -4.65 0.79
C THR A 52 -5.73 -5.52 0.07
N ILE A 53 -6.26 -6.56 0.73
CA ILE A 53 -7.26 -7.46 0.15
C ILE A 53 -8.55 -6.70 -0.13
N LEU A 54 -8.99 -5.84 0.79
CA LEU A 54 -10.16 -4.98 0.58
C LEU A 54 -9.96 -4.00 -0.58
N ALA A 55 -8.76 -3.44 -0.73
CA ALA A 55 -8.42 -2.60 -1.87
C ALA A 55 -8.49 -3.39 -3.19
N ALA A 56 -7.92 -4.59 -3.23
CA ALA A 56 -7.98 -5.45 -4.41
C ALA A 56 -9.42 -5.86 -4.78
N LEU A 57 -10.27 -6.13 -3.78
CA LEU A 57 -11.69 -6.36 -4.00
C LEU A 57 -12.39 -5.11 -4.55
N ALA A 58 -12.12 -3.93 -3.98
CA ALA A 58 -12.66 -2.67 -4.48
C ALA A 58 -12.25 -2.41 -5.94
N TYR A 59 -11.02 -2.77 -6.32
CA TYR A 59 -10.56 -2.70 -7.71
C TYR A 59 -11.35 -3.60 -8.65
N LEU A 60 -11.62 -4.84 -8.26
CA LEU A 60 -12.49 -5.75 -9.05
C LEU A 60 -13.89 -5.15 -9.26
N PHE A 61 -14.44 -4.48 -8.24
CA PHE A 61 -15.72 -3.79 -8.39
C PHE A 61 -15.66 -2.55 -9.28
N VAL A 62 -14.52 -1.86 -9.38
CA VAL A 62 -14.32 -0.74 -10.33
C VAL A 62 -14.53 -1.22 -11.76
N GLU A 63 -14.04 -2.41 -12.10
CA GLU A 63 -14.12 -2.97 -13.45
C GLU A 63 -15.57 -3.29 -13.86
N VAL A 64 -16.42 -3.64 -12.89
CA VAL A 64 -17.83 -3.99 -13.11
C VAL A 64 -18.72 -2.75 -13.31
N PHE A 65 -18.44 -1.62 -12.64
CA PHE A 65 -19.33 -0.45 -12.64
C PHE A 65 -18.79 0.71 -13.47
N GLN A 66 -19.21 0.79 -14.75
CA GLN A 66 -18.66 1.79 -15.67
C GLN A 66 -19.03 3.26 -15.40
N SER A 67 -20.07 3.50 -14.60
CA SER A 67 -20.57 4.85 -14.38
C SER A 67 -19.88 5.60 -13.23
N PHE A 68 -19.17 4.91 -12.33
CA PHE A 68 -18.56 5.51 -11.12
C PHE A 68 -17.05 5.24 -10.99
N HIS A 69 -16.38 4.87 -12.09
CA HIS A 69 -14.98 4.46 -12.09
C HIS A 69 -14.04 5.45 -11.40
N VAL A 70 -14.21 6.77 -11.59
CA VAL A 70 -13.29 7.77 -11.04
C VAL A 70 -13.32 7.81 -9.51
N VAL A 71 -14.50 7.78 -8.92
CA VAL A 71 -14.67 7.82 -7.44
C VAL A 71 -14.16 6.53 -6.82
N LEU A 72 -14.46 5.39 -7.44
CA LEU A 72 -14.01 4.08 -6.98
C LEU A 72 -12.48 3.92 -7.12
N PHE A 73 -11.89 4.49 -8.16
CA PHE A 73 -10.44 4.48 -8.37
C PHE A 73 -9.71 5.39 -7.37
N ILE A 74 -10.27 6.57 -7.06
CA ILE A 74 -9.77 7.43 -5.96
C ILE A 74 -9.80 6.67 -4.63
N ALA A 75 -10.91 6.01 -4.33
CA ALA A 75 -11.04 5.22 -3.10
C ALA A 75 -10.02 4.08 -3.06
N PHE A 76 -9.85 3.34 -4.16
CA PHE A 76 -8.86 2.28 -4.29
C PHE A 76 -7.43 2.76 -4.01
N GLU A 77 -7.00 3.83 -4.66
CA GLU A 77 -5.65 4.39 -4.50
C GLU A 77 -5.43 4.94 -3.08
N PHE A 78 -6.45 5.53 -2.46
CA PHE A 78 -6.37 5.92 -1.05
C PHE A 78 -6.21 4.70 -0.12
N LEU A 79 -7.01 3.64 -0.31
CA LEU A 79 -6.90 2.41 0.46
C LEU A 79 -5.53 1.73 0.27
N LEU A 80 -4.99 1.73 -0.96
CA LEU A 80 -3.65 1.24 -1.24
C LEU A 80 -2.58 2.08 -0.53
N GLY A 81 -2.70 3.41 -0.55
CA GLY A 81 -1.80 4.31 0.16
C GLY A 81 -1.80 4.03 1.66
N THR A 82 -2.99 3.88 2.25
CA THR A 82 -3.15 3.48 3.66
C THR A 82 -2.51 2.13 3.96
N SER A 83 -2.73 1.13 3.12
CA SER A 83 -2.13 -0.20 3.28
C SER A 83 -0.60 -0.16 3.22
N SER A 84 -0.03 0.53 2.23
CA SER A 84 1.41 0.75 2.10
C SER A 84 1.99 1.43 3.35
N GLY A 85 1.30 2.45 3.86
CA GLY A 85 1.73 3.17 5.06
C GLY A 85 1.76 2.27 6.30
N ILE A 86 0.77 1.39 6.46
CA ILE A 86 0.72 0.41 7.57
C ILE A 86 1.77 -0.71 7.38
N CYS A 87 2.04 -1.13 6.15
CA CYS A 87 3.08 -2.12 5.85
C CYS A 87 4.51 -1.57 6.05
N SER A 88 4.70 -0.25 6.11
CA SER A 88 6.03 0.34 6.37
C SER A 88 6.66 -0.12 7.70
N VAL A 89 5.82 -0.53 8.66
CA VAL A 89 6.20 -1.07 9.98
C VAL A 89 6.81 -2.47 9.90
N PHE A 90 6.70 -3.17 8.77
CA PHE A 90 7.31 -4.49 8.58
C PHE A 90 8.83 -4.45 8.82
N ARG A 91 9.48 -3.33 8.45
CA ARG A 91 10.91 -3.13 8.64
C ARG A 91 11.28 -2.97 10.12
N THR A 92 10.46 -2.28 10.91
CA THR A 92 10.68 -2.16 12.35
C THR A 92 10.38 -3.48 13.06
N HIS A 93 9.40 -4.27 12.59
CA HIS A 93 9.15 -5.63 13.10
C HIS A 93 10.36 -6.55 12.92
N ILE A 94 10.92 -6.63 11.70
CA ILE A 94 12.12 -7.44 11.44
C ILE A 94 13.28 -6.97 12.32
N ALA A 95 13.47 -5.65 12.45
CA ALA A 95 14.54 -5.12 13.27
C ALA A 95 14.41 -5.51 14.76
N MET A 96 13.18 -5.54 15.30
CA MET A 96 12.90 -5.92 16.69
C MET A 96 12.94 -7.43 16.93
N ALA A 97 12.52 -8.25 15.97
CA ALA A 97 12.45 -9.69 16.10
C ALA A 97 13.75 -10.43 15.74
N SER A 98 14.65 -9.78 14.97
CA SER A 98 15.91 -10.38 14.50
C SER A 98 17.13 -9.91 15.28
N THR A 99 18.03 -10.84 15.57
CA THR A 99 19.38 -10.57 16.10
C THR A 99 20.21 -9.82 15.05
N GLU A 100 21.17 -8.98 15.47
CA GLU A 100 21.97 -8.13 14.56
C GLU A 100 22.64 -8.91 13.41
N ALA A 101 23.07 -10.15 13.64
CA ALA A 101 23.70 -11.01 12.64
C ALA A 101 22.75 -11.51 11.54
N ASP A 102 21.46 -11.72 11.86
CA ASP A 102 20.48 -12.31 10.93
C ASP A 102 19.56 -11.28 10.29
N ARG A 103 19.53 -10.05 10.83
CA ARG A 103 18.71 -8.94 10.33
C ARG A 103 18.89 -8.73 8.82
N SER A 104 20.13 -8.64 8.34
CA SER A 104 20.40 -8.42 6.91
C SER A 104 19.89 -9.54 6.01
N LYS A 105 19.96 -10.80 6.45
CA LYS A 105 19.42 -11.95 5.69
C LYS A 105 17.89 -11.92 5.65
N ALA A 106 17.24 -11.64 6.79
CA ALA A 106 15.79 -11.56 6.87
C ALA A 106 15.22 -10.41 6.00
N PHE A 107 15.87 -9.25 6.02
CA PHE A 107 15.57 -8.15 5.10
C PHE A 107 15.77 -8.57 3.64
N GLY A 108 16.89 -9.20 3.31
CA GLY A 108 17.17 -9.69 1.96
C GLY A 108 16.08 -10.61 1.41
N ILE A 109 15.65 -11.61 2.19
CA ILE A 109 14.58 -12.55 1.80
C ILE A 109 13.25 -11.81 1.58
N THR A 110 12.91 -10.86 2.45
CA THR A 110 11.66 -10.08 2.32
C THR A 110 11.66 -9.23 1.05
N GLN A 111 12.80 -8.61 0.72
CA GLN A 111 12.95 -7.81 -0.49
C GLN A 111 12.89 -8.68 -1.75
N LEU A 112 13.51 -9.87 -1.72
CA LEU A 112 13.41 -10.85 -2.81
C LEU A 112 11.97 -11.31 -3.03
N ALA A 113 11.22 -11.60 -1.96
CA ALA A 113 9.81 -11.97 -2.07
C ALA A 113 8.98 -10.84 -2.70
N THR A 114 9.18 -9.60 -2.24
CA THR A 114 8.51 -8.42 -2.82
C THR A 114 8.85 -8.24 -4.29
N ALA A 115 10.14 -8.31 -4.65
CA ALA A 115 10.61 -8.19 -6.02
C ALA A 115 10.04 -9.31 -6.92
N SER A 116 9.99 -10.55 -6.43
CA SER A 116 9.36 -11.65 -7.17
C SER A 116 7.87 -11.41 -7.40
N GLY A 117 7.17 -10.82 -6.43
CA GLY A 117 5.77 -10.41 -6.58
C GLY A 117 5.60 -9.36 -7.68
N PHE A 118 6.48 -8.37 -7.74
CA PHE A 118 6.47 -7.37 -8.81
C PHE A 118 6.75 -7.97 -10.20
N VAL A 119 7.60 -8.99 -10.29
CA VAL A 119 7.90 -9.68 -11.56
C VAL A 119 6.72 -10.51 -12.06
N VAL A 120 5.95 -11.11 -11.14
CA VAL A 120 4.78 -11.93 -11.48
C VAL A 120 3.53 -11.08 -11.73
N GLY A 121 3.41 -9.93 -11.07
CA GLY A 121 2.30 -9.00 -11.27
C GLY A 121 2.36 -8.31 -12.64
N PRO A 122 1.20 -8.01 -13.27
CA PRO A 122 1.17 -7.16 -14.45
C PRO A 122 1.62 -5.74 -14.05
N TYR A 123 2.66 -5.25 -14.72
CA TYR A 123 3.18 -3.89 -14.55
C TYR A 123 2.17 -2.83 -15.00
#